data_AF-A0A084ARQ7-F1
#
_entry.id   AF-A0A084ARQ7-F1
#
_cell.length_a   1.000
_cell.length_b   1.000
_cell.length_c   1.000
_cell.angle_alpha   90.00
_cell.angle_beta   90.00
_cell.angle_gamma   90.00
#
_symmetry.space_group_name_H-M   'P 1'
#
loop_
_entity.id
_entity.type
_entity.pdbx_description
1 polymer ?
#
loop_
_entity_poly.entity_id
_entity_poly.type
_entity_poly.pdbx_seq_one_letter_code
_entity_poly.pdbx_strand_id
1 'polypeptide(L)'
;MFRPRVLGNGLQRLVQAGGRRTYVTDADVESARRYCYTQLQTSDYDAHLIRRFVPPPVQDTYAALRALNLELVRLPELVSNPTIGTLRMKFWQESIDNTFADRPPREPICILLSKGLKELEERAGTGTKKSIKYWISRLISTRERHMDNRPFTSLSSLEDYGENTYSTLMYATLASLPMRSMNVDHLASHIGKACGIVAVLRGIPVLAAPPRPVKTPSGMDAPATREPTLLLPLDVMAEEGVKEEEVFRQGPGAAGLQDAVFKVATRANDHLITAREMLKKLKAGEDAGHEFEHQGEGEHFYMEETDTARDIRRSFGVLLEAVPAAQYLENLEKANFDPFAVKSGGWKLPWRIWQALSKERLAWAKKNHMVSVGAGPSAPWAAGRSWCRLNPGDIPSAKFLEQPCFFAISDHDCLRQPTSSVNVVKMLYELIAIVRPGSLTEVKEIASTVGSLVIKNGGVIRGINNWGVFSLPKPVTRHQIKQTHGHYFVMRYDSSSKVHQDIRSTLSLEPRMIRTAHVKLGDGKLETLARFGAPRWKSMIGEH
;
A
#
# COMPACT_ATOMS: atom_id res chain seq x y z
N MET A 1 -21.76 17.22 -11.92
CA MET A 1 -21.53 15.84 -11.46
C MET A 1 -20.41 15.85 -10.43
N PHE A 2 -20.54 15.14 -9.30
CA PHE A 2 -19.55 15.18 -8.21
C PHE A 2 -18.43 14.14 -8.42
N ARG A 3 -17.16 14.56 -8.23
CA ARG A 3 -16.02 13.66 -8.05
C ARG A 3 -15.67 13.56 -6.56
N PRO A 4 -15.37 12.37 -6.00
CA PRO A 4 -14.82 12.26 -4.65
C PRO A 4 -13.44 12.94 -4.57
N ARG A 5 -13.25 13.86 -3.62
CA ARG A 5 -11.92 14.35 -3.23
C ARG A 5 -11.36 13.42 -2.15
N VAL A 6 -10.18 12.84 -2.38
CA VAL A 6 -9.40 12.23 -1.29
C VAL A 6 -8.90 13.35 -0.38
N LEU A 7 -9.37 13.39 0.86
CA LEU A 7 -9.09 14.47 1.80
C LEU A 7 -7.70 14.30 2.44
N GLY A 8 -6.71 15.00 1.88
CA GLY A 8 -5.36 15.14 2.44
C GLY A 8 -5.29 15.99 3.72
N ASN A 9 -6.14 15.72 4.71
CA ASN A 9 -6.28 16.51 5.94
C ASN A 9 -5.16 16.24 6.96
N GLY A 10 -3.93 16.62 6.59
CA GLY A 10 -2.69 16.48 7.38
C GLY A 10 -2.39 17.62 8.36
N LEU A 11 -3.41 18.09 9.10
CA LEU A 11 -3.33 19.01 10.24
C LEU A 11 -2.68 20.39 10.03
N GLN A 12 -3.53 21.41 9.86
CA GLN A 12 -3.43 22.60 10.68
C GLN A 12 -4.00 22.29 12.08
N ARG A 13 -3.18 22.34 13.14
CA ARG A 13 -3.54 22.97 14.43
C ARG A 13 -2.35 23.00 15.40
N LEU A 14 -2.26 24.15 16.08
CA LEU A 14 -1.52 24.48 17.31
C LEU A 14 -0.01 24.19 17.42
N VAL A 15 0.71 25.30 17.63
CA VAL A 15 2.00 25.36 18.28
C VAL A 15 1.84 25.03 19.77
N GLN A 16 2.69 24.14 20.29
CA GLN A 16 3.35 24.30 21.59
C GLN A 16 4.63 23.46 21.61
N ALA A 17 5.67 23.95 22.27
CA ALA A 17 7.00 23.33 22.24
C ALA A 17 7.13 22.21 23.27
N GLY A 18 7.80 21.12 22.89
CA GLY A 18 8.14 20.01 23.77
C GLY A 18 9.25 19.15 23.15
N GLY A 19 10.05 18.51 23.99
CA GLY A 19 11.18 17.68 23.55
C GLY A 19 10.78 16.56 22.58
N ARG A 20 11.75 16.03 21.82
CA ARG A 20 11.53 14.95 20.83
C ARG A 20 11.01 13.66 21.48
N ARG A 21 9.68 13.55 21.61
CA ARG A 21 8.99 12.39 22.19
C ARG A 21 9.35 11.10 21.44
N THR A 22 9.97 10.16 22.17
CA THR A 22 10.18 8.77 21.75
C THR A 22 8.94 7.90 22.00
N TYR A 23 8.03 8.33 22.88
CA TYR A 23 6.75 7.68 23.13
C TYR A 23 5.68 8.06 22.10
N VAL A 24 4.86 7.08 21.75
CA VAL A 24 3.60 7.23 21.01
C VAL A 24 2.53 7.74 21.99
N THR A 25 1.69 8.68 21.57
CA THR A 25 0.54 9.17 22.36
C THR A 25 -0.79 8.73 21.77
N ASP A 26 -1.88 8.80 22.55
CA ASP A 26 -3.23 8.49 22.06
C ASP A 26 -3.67 9.38 20.90
N ALA A 27 -3.15 10.61 20.83
CA ALA A 27 -3.36 11.51 19.70
C ALA A 27 -2.64 11.03 18.43
N ASP A 28 -1.45 10.45 18.55
CA ASP A 28 -0.75 9.80 17.43
C ASP A 28 -1.53 8.54 16.98
N VAL A 29 -2.02 7.73 17.93
CA VAL A 29 -2.83 6.53 17.67
C VAL A 29 -4.14 6.88 16.95
N GLU A 30 -4.88 7.88 17.41
CA GLU A 30 -6.15 8.29 16.79
C GLU A 30 -5.91 8.95 15.42
N SER A 31 -4.82 9.71 15.24
CA SER A 31 -4.43 10.19 13.91
C SER A 31 -4.05 9.02 12.97
N ALA A 32 -3.39 7.99 13.49
CA ALA A 32 -3.01 6.79 12.74
C ALA A 32 -4.21 5.92 12.36
N ARG A 33 -5.15 5.72 13.29
CA ARG A 33 -6.44 5.07 13.07
C ARG A 33 -7.21 5.76 11.96
N ARG A 34 -7.34 7.09 12.04
CA ARG A 34 -8.03 7.90 11.04
C ARG A 34 -7.38 7.79 9.66
N TYR A 35 -6.05 7.77 9.58
CA TYR A 35 -5.34 7.53 8.31
C TYR A 35 -5.71 6.16 7.72
N CYS A 36 -5.56 5.08 8.49
CA CYS A 36 -5.83 3.72 8.01
C CYS A 36 -7.30 3.54 7.61
N TYR A 37 -8.23 4.03 8.43
CA TYR A 37 -9.68 3.98 8.14
C TYR A 37 -10.04 4.76 6.87
N THR A 38 -9.35 5.88 6.58
CA THR A 38 -9.53 6.65 5.35
C THR A 38 -8.99 5.89 4.14
N GLN A 39 -7.78 5.30 4.24
CA GLN A 39 -7.20 4.48 3.17
C GLN A 39 -8.12 3.32 2.78
N LEU A 40 -8.70 2.60 3.75
CA LEU A 40 -9.70 1.58 3.46
C LEU A 40 -10.94 2.20 2.80
N GLN A 41 -11.50 3.29 3.36
CA GLN A 41 -12.71 3.91 2.80
C GLN A 41 -12.56 4.35 1.34
N THR A 42 -11.37 4.79 0.92
CA THR A 42 -11.11 5.24 -0.46
C THR A 42 -10.57 4.16 -1.40
N SER A 43 -10.07 3.03 -0.88
CA SER A 43 -9.23 2.10 -1.66
C SER A 43 -9.53 0.62 -1.46
N ASP A 44 -10.09 0.25 -0.30
CA ASP A 44 -10.46 -1.12 0.08
C ASP A 44 -11.80 -1.04 0.82
N TYR A 45 -12.84 -0.66 0.07
CA TYR A 45 -14.18 -0.44 0.60
C TYR A 45 -14.78 -1.72 1.20
N ASP A 46 -14.39 -2.87 0.65
CA ASP A 46 -14.71 -4.20 1.13
C ASP A 46 -14.21 -4.37 2.59
N ALA A 47 -12.93 -4.10 2.85
CA ALA A 47 -12.38 -4.09 4.22
C ALA A 47 -12.96 -2.98 5.11
N HIS A 48 -13.29 -1.81 4.57
CA HIS A 48 -13.93 -0.73 5.33
C HIS A 48 -15.31 -1.12 5.89
N LEU A 49 -16.03 -2.02 5.19
CA LEU A 49 -17.25 -2.65 5.70
C LEU A 49 -16.93 -3.76 6.70
N ILE A 50 -16.06 -4.71 6.34
CA ILE A 50 -15.73 -5.90 7.14
C ILE A 50 -15.15 -5.53 8.51
N ARG A 51 -14.26 -4.51 8.59
CA ARG A 51 -13.66 -4.02 9.85
C ARG A 51 -14.68 -3.81 10.98
N ARG A 52 -15.91 -3.39 10.65
CA ARG A 52 -16.96 -3.08 11.63
C ARG A 52 -17.48 -4.32 12.36
N PHE A 53 -17.24 -5.51 11.80
CA PHE A 53 -17.74 -6.81 12.28
C PHE A 53 -16.61 -7.74 12.74
N VAL A 54 -15.37 -7.46 12.32
CA VAL A 54 -14.15 -7.93 13.00
C VAL A 54 -14.22 -7.56 14.50
N PRO A 55 -13.85 -8.43 15.45
CA PRO A 55 -14.01 -8.16 16.88
C PRO A 55 -13.32 -6.86 17.34
N PRO A 56 -13.95 -6.02 18.18
CA PRO A 56 -13.40 -4.72 18.58
C PRO A 56 -11.93 -4.71 19.03
N PRO A 57 -11.43 -5.69 19.83
CA PRO A 57 -10.04 -5.71 20.29
C PRO A 57 -8.98 -5.92 19.20
N VAL A 58 -9.38 -6.17 17.94
CA VAL A 58 -8.46 -6.40 16.81
C VAL A 58 -8.78 -5.54 15.56
N GLN A 59 -9.77 -4.64 15.62
CA GLN A 59 -10.13 -3.79 14.48
C GLN A 59 -9.00 -2.86 14.03
N ASP A 60 -8.21 -2.34 14.97
CA ASP A 60 -7.04 -1.51 14.69
C ASP A 60 -5.91 -2.33 14.02
N THR A 61 -5.66 -3.55 14.50
CA THR A 61 -4.69 -4.50 13.89
C THR A 61 -5.09 -4.86 12.46
N TYR A 62 -6.35 -5.26 12.24
CA TYR A 62 -6.90 -5.54 10.91
C TYR A 62 -6.79 -4.31 9.99
N ALA A 63 -7.10 -3.11 10.48
CA ALA A 63 -7.00 -1.89 9.70
C ALA A 63 -5.56 -1.55 9.31
N ALA A 64 -4.59 -1.78 10.20
CA ALA A 64 -3.17 -1.62 9.90
C ALA A 64 -2.69 -2.66 8.86
N LEU A 65 -3.09 -3.93 9.00
CA LEU A 65 -2.77 -5.02 8.07
C LEU A 65 -3.31 -4.75 6.66
N ARG A 66 -4.58 -4.36 6.53
CA ARG A 66 -5.18 -4.02 5.23
C ARG A 66 -4.61 -2.75 4.62
N ALA A 67 -4.25 -1.75 5.43
CA ALA A 67 -3.54 -0.56 4.96
C ALA A 67 -2.11 -0.89 4.49
N LEU A 68 -1.38 -1.78 5.17
CA LEU A 68 -0.09 -2.28 4.72
C LEU A 68 -0.21 -3.01 3.37
N ASN A 69 -1.22 -3.88 3.22
CA ASN A 69 -1.46 -4.56 1.95
C ASN A 69 -1.73 -3.58 0.80
N LEU A 70 -2.52 -2.52 1.04
CA LEU A 70 -2.76 -1.46 0.05
C LEU A 70 -1.46 -0.76 -0.38
N GLU A 71 -0.58 -0.42 0.56
CA GLU A 71 0.71 0.20 0.23
C GLU A 71 1.61 -0.75 -0.57
N LEU A 72 1.73 -2.03 -0.16
CA LEU A 72 2.54 -3.04 -0.84
C LEU A 72 2.04 -3.35 -2.26
N VAL A 73 0.73 -3.55 -2.45
CA VAL A 73 0.10 -3.85 -3.75
C VAL A 73 0.31 -2.71 -4.76
N ARG A 74 0.40 -1.46 -4.30
CA ARG A 74 0.63 -0.29 -5.16
C ARG A 74 2.08 -0.13 -5.63
N LEU A 75 3.06 -0.79 -5.00
CA LEU A 75 4.47 -0.52 -5.27
C LEU A 75 4.92 -0.80 -6.72
N PRO A 76 4.49 -1.88 -7.40
CA PRO A 76 4.82 -2.11 -8.80
C PRO A 76 4.30 -1.01 -9.74
N GLU A 77 3.10 -0.48 -9.50
CA GLU A 77 2.55 0.62 -10.31
C GLU A 77 3.20 1.99 -10.03
N LEU A 78 3.70 2.20 -8.81
CA LEU A 78 4.27 3.47 -8.37
C LEU A 78 5.78 3.61 -8.62
N VAL A 79 6.46 2.57 -9.10
CA VAL A 79 7.93 2.50 -9.08
C VAL A 79 8.54 1.85 -10.34
N SER A 80 8.77 2.67 -11.36
CA SER A 80 9.41 2.28 -12.64
C SER A 80 10.90 1.91 -12.56
N ASN A 81 11.51 1.93 -11.36
CA ASN A 81 12.94 1.66 -11.15
C ASN A 81 13.10 0.58 -10.08
N PRO A 82 13.58 -0.64 -10.44
CA PRO A 82 13.66 -1.77 -9.52
C PRO A 82 14.41 -1.47 -8.20
N THR A 83 15.50 -0.69 -8.25
CA THR A 83 16.27 -0.29 -7.07
C THR A 83 15.44 0.54 -6.09
N ILE A 84 14.57 1.43 -6.59
CA ILE A 84 13.63 2.19 -5.75
C ILE A 84 12.56 1.25 -5.16
N GLY A 85 12.19 0.19 -5.89
CA GLY A 85 11.27 -0.86 -5.42
C GLY A 85 11.84 -1.61 -4.22
N THR A 86 13.06 -2.17 -4.37
CA THR A 86 13.80 -2.83 -3.27
C THR A 86 14.00 -1.90 -2.07
N LEU A 87 14.33 -0.62 -2.29
CA LEU A 87 14.45 0.35 -1.20
C LEU A 87 13.14 0.60 -0.45
N ARG A 88 11.98 0.55 -1.12
CA ARG A 88 10.66 0.65 -0.47
C ARG A 88 10.26 -0.65 0.26
N MET A 89 10.56 -1.82 -0.31
CA MET A 89 10.33 -3.09 0.39
C MET A 89 11.18 -3.21 1.64
N LYS A 90 12.47 -2.89 1.54
CA LYS A 90 13.38 -2.81 2.69
C LYS A 90 12.91 -1.79 3.74
N PHE A 91 12.41 -0.63 3.34
CA PHE A 91 11.80 0.34 4.27
C PHE A 91 10.61 -0.26 5.02
N TRP A 92 9.72 -1.01 4.35
CA TRP A 92 8.59 -1.67 5.03
C TRP A 92 9.04 -2.79 5.95
N GLN A 93 9.99 -3.63 5.52
CA GLN A 93 10.61 -4.68 6.33
C GLN A 93 11.20 -4.08 7.62
N GLU A 94 12.11 -3.10 7.49
CA GLU A 94 12.73 -2.41 8.64
C GLU A 94 11.69 -1.70 9.52
N SER A 95 10.64 -1.10 8.94
CA SER A 95 9.59 -0.42 9.70
C SER A 95 8.74 -1.37 10.54
N ILE A 96 8.44 -2.56 10.01
CA ILE A 96 7.75 -3.63 10.74
C ILE A 96 8.69 -4.25 11.79
N ASP A 97 9.94 -4.53 11.45
CA ASP A 97 10.93 -5.05 12.41
C ASP A 97 11.11 -4.13 13.62
N ASN A 98 11.23 -2.82 13.39
CA ASN A 98 11.27 -1.82 14.47
C ASN A 98 9.95 -1.73 15.26
N THR A 99 8.80 -1.92 14.61
CA THR A 99 7.47 -1.96 15.27
C THR A 99 7.36 -3.15 16.24
N PHE A 100 7.84 -4.33 15.85
CA PHE A 100 7.90 -5.51 16.71
C PHE A 100 9.03 -5.48 17.76
N ALA A 101 10.00 -4.58 17.60
CA ALA A 101 11.03 -4.28 18.61
C ALA A 101 10.62 -3.10 19.53
N ASP A 102 9.30 -2.88 19.67
CA ASP A 102 8.62 -1.85 20.45
C ASP A 102 9.13 -0.40 20.22
N ARG A 103 9.69 -0.16 19.03
CA ARG A 103 10.23 1.12 18.55
C ARG A 103 9.59 1.53 17.22
N PRO A 104 8.25 1.63 17.12
CA PRO A 104 7.56 1.93 15.86
C PRO A 104 8.04 3.27 15.27
N PRO A 105 8.36 3.31 13.96
CA PRO A 105 8.64 4.58 13.29
C PRO A 105 7.39 5.47 13.28
N ARG A 106 7.60 6.78 13.05
CA ARG A 106 6.50 7.74 12.84
C ARG A 106 5.88 7.56 11.46
N GLU A 107 5.14 6.48 11.34
CA GLU A 107 4.40 6.00 10.17
C GLU A 107 3.03 5.46 10.67
N PRO A 108 1.88 5.97 10.19
CA PRO A 108 0.56 5.62 10.73
C PRO A 108 0.30 4.12 10.87
N ILE A 109 0.67 3.32 9.87
CA ILE A 109 0.46 1.86 9.88
C ILE A 109 1.23 1.20 11.03
N CYS A 110 2.49 1.60 11.24
CA CYS A 110 3.34 1.11 12.34
C CYS A 110 2.84 1.55 13.72
N ILE A 111 2.35 2.79 13.84
CA ILE A 111 1.77 3.31 15.09
C ILE A 111 0.52 2.52 15.48
N LEU A 112 -0.39 2.30 14.53
CA LEU A 112 -1.64 1.59 14.77
C LEU A 112 -1.39 0.09 15.05
N LEU A 113 -0.45 -0.52 14.33
CA LEU A 113 -0.03 -1.90 14.57
C LEU A 113 0.63 -2.06 15.95
N SER A 114 1.54 -1.15 16.35
CA SER A 114 2.16 -1.20 17.69
C SER A 114 1.11 -1.14 18.80
N LYS A 115 0.09 -0.28 18.66
CA LYS A 115 -1.03 -0.21 19.60
C LYS A 115 -1.81 -1.53 19.67
N GLY A 116 -2.20 -2.11 18.52
CA GLY A 116 -2.89 -3.41 18.47
C GLY A 116 -2.07 -4.59 19.01
N LEU A 117 -0.73 -4.55 18.85
CA LEU A 117 0.19 -5.56 19.41
C LEU A 117 0.35 -5.47 20.92
N LYS A 118 0.25 -4.26 21.51
CA LYS A 118 0.28 -4.05 22.97
C LYS A 118 -1.02 -4.49 23.63
N GLU A 119 -2.16 -4.06 23.09
CA GLU A 119 -3.47 -4.53 23.58
C GLU A 119 -3.64 -6.05 23.42
N LEU A 120 -2.93 -6.70 22.49
CA LEU A 120 -2.87 -8.16 22.40
C LEU A 120 -2.02 -8.76 23.53
N GLU A 121 -0.83 -8.23 23.77
CA GLU A 121 0.09 -8.67 24.81
C GLU A 121 -0.55 -8.57 26.21
N GLU A 122 -1.30 -7.49 26.47
CA GLU A 122 -2.12 -7.29 27.67
C GLU A 122 -3.22 -8.36 27.85
N ARG A 123 -3.75 -8.92 26.75
CA ARG A 123 -4.83 -9.93 26.76
C ARG A 123 -4.34 -11.38 26.67
N ALA A 124 -3.11 -11.62 26.22
CA ALA A 124 -2.67 -12.93 25.74
C ALA A 124 -1.19 -13.26 26.03
N GLY A 125 -0.42 -12.33 26.61
CA GLY A 125 1.00 -12.49 26.85
C GLY A 125 1.89 -12.29 25.60
N THR A 126 3.19 -12.33 25.84
CA THR A 126 4.24 -11.89 24.90
C THR A 126 4.44 -12.80 23.70
N GLY A 127 4.11 -14.10 23.82
CA GLY A 127 4.38 -15.11 22.79
C GLY A 127 3.67 -14.85 21.46
N THR A 128 2.46 -14.28 21.51
CA THR A 128 1.55 -14.12 20.37
C THR A 128 2.08 -13.14 19.32
N LYS A 129 2.89 -12.13 19.72
CA LYS A 129 3.57 -11.20 18.80
C LYS A 129 4.38 -11.92 17.71
N LYS A 130 4.99 -13.08 18.03
CA LYS A 130 5.88 -13.82 17.11
C LYS A 130 5.16 -14.35 15.87
N SER A 131 3.95 -14.91 16.03
CA SER A 131 3.17 -15.46 14.91
C SER A 131 2.73 -14.35 13.95
N ILE A 132 2.21 -13.24 14.48
CA ILE A 132 1.80 -12.08 13.65
C ILE A 132 3.01 -11.52 12.89
N LYS A 133 4.19 -11.43 13.52
CA LYS A 133 5.42 -11.00 12.84
C LYS A 133 5.77 -11.93 11.66
N TYR A 134 5.73 -13.25 11.88
CA TYR A 134 6.03 -14.24 10.84
C TYR A 134 5.12 -14.05 9.61
N TRP A 135 3.81 -13.91 9.83
CA TRP A 135 2.84 -13.69 8.74
C TRP A 135 3.08 -12.36 8.01
N ILE A 136 3.34 -11.25 8.73
CA ILE A 136 3.61 -9.96 8.07
C ILE A 136 4.92 -10.01 7.25
N SER A 137 5.98 -10.65 7.75
CA SER A 137 7.21 -10.86 6.97
C SER A 137 6.96 -11.74 5.73
N ARG A 138 6.19 -12.85 5.85
CA ARG A 138 5.82 -13.72 4.72
C ARG A 138 5.09 -12.93 3.63
N LEU A 139 4.17 -12.03 4.01
CA LEU A 139 3.48 -11.12 3.08
C LEU A 139 4.47 -10.17 2.37
N ILE A 140 5.35 -9.49 3.12
CA ILE A 140 6.32 -8.53 2.55
C ILE A 140 7.26 -9.23 1.57
N SER A 141 7.91 -10.33 1.97
CA SER A 141 8.82 -11.08 1.11
C SER A 141 8.12 -11.73 -0.10
N THR A 142 6.82 -12.05 0.00
CA THR A 142 6.06 -12.56 -1.14
C THR A 142 5.67 -11.46 -2.12
N ARG A 143 5.26 -10.28 -1.63
CA ARG A 143 5.07 -9.11 -2.51
C ARG A 143 6.39 -8.66 -3.14
N GLU A 144 7.53 -8.76 -2.43
CA GLU A 144 8.86 -8.40 -2.96
C GLU A 144 9.28 -9.30 -4.12
N ARG A 145 9.07 -10.62 -4.00
CA ARG A 145 9.32 -11.59 -5.08
C ARG A 145 8.49 -11.38 -6.35
N HIS A 146 7.41 -10.61 -6.28
CA HIS A 146 6.50 -10.33 -7.42
C HIS A 146 6.50 -8.83 -7.80
N MET A 147 7.52 -8.05 -7.39
CA MET A 147 7.62 -6.61 -7.67
C MET A 147 7.75 -6.27 -9.17
N ASP A 148 8.10 -7.24 -10.01
CA ASP A 148 8.23 -7.07 -11.46
C ASP A 148 6.98 -7.54 -12.25
N ASN A 149 5.88 -7.87 -11.57
CA ASN A 149 4.57 -8.20 -12.17
C ASN A 149 4.62 -9.31 -13.25
N ARG A 150 5.47 -10.33 -13.12
CA ARG A 150 5.43 -11.50 -14.01
C ARG A 150 4.07 -12.23 -13.91
N PRO A 151 3.55 -12.77 -15.01
CA PRO A 151 2.44 -13.73 -15.00
C PRO A 151 2.75 -14.95 -14.13
N PHE A 152 1.71 -15.62 -13.64
CA PHE A 152 1.86 -16.85 -12.86
C PHE A 152 2.15 -18.03 -13.78
N THR A 153 3.08 -18.91 -13.39
CA THR A 153 3.46 -20.07 -14.22
C THR A 153 2.37 -21.13 -14.33
N SER A 154 1.49 -21.22 -13.32
CA SER A 154 0.38 -22.15 -13.28
C SER A 154 -0.76 -21.64 -12.40
N LEU A 155 -1.94 -22.24 -12.52
CA LEU A 155 -3.07 -21.94 -11.63
C LEU A 155 -2.71 -22.20 -10.15
N SER A 156 -1.97 -23.27 -9.88
CA SER A 156 -1.41 -23.58 -8.55
C SER A 156 -0.44 -22.51 -8.03
N SER A 157 0.40 -21.89 -8.87
CA SER A 157 1.29 -20.81 -8.40
C SER A 157 0.55 -19.50 -8.10
N LEU A 158 -0.64 -19.30 -8.67
CA LEU A 158 -1.57 -18.24 -8.27
C LEU A 158 -2.29 -18.56 -6.94
N GLU A 159 -2.60 -19.82 -6.66
CA GLU A 159 -3.11 -20.26 -5.33
C GLU A 159 -2.06 -20.06 -4.24
N ASP A 160 -0.81 -20.47 -4.48
CA ASP A 160 0.34 -20.21 -3.60
C ASP A 160 0.51 -18.70 -3.32
N TYR A 161 0.28 -17.85 -4.32
CA TYR A 161 0.32 -16.40 -4.15
C TYR A 161 -0.85 -15.88 -3.30
N GLY A 162 -2.06 -16.42 -3.48
CA GLY A 162 -3.20 -16.13 -2.62
C GLY A 162 -2.96 -16.53 -1.17
N GLU A 163 -2.37 -17.70 -0.96
CA GLU A 163 -2.01 -18.25 0.34
C GLU A 163 -0.97 -17.37 1.07
N ASN A 164 0.14 -17.11 0.39
CA ASN A 164 1.26 -16.32 0.92
C ASN A 164 1.00 -14.79 0.92
N THR A 165 -0.21 -14.34 0.57
CA THR A 165 -0.61 -12.92 0.70
C THR A 165 -1.95 -12.71 1.42
N TYR A 166 -3.07 -13.22 0.91
CA TYR A 166 -4.41 -12.99 1.45
C TYR A 166 -4.77 -13.94 2.59
N SER A 167 -4.46 -15.24 2.52
CA SER A 167 -4.61 -16.13 3.69
C SER A 167 -3.68 -15.69 4.81
N THR A 168 -2.44 -15.35 4.46
CA THR A 168 -1.44 -14.77 5.38
C THR A 168 -1.94 -13.50 6.12
N LEU A 169 -2.73 -12.62 5.47
CA LEU A 169 -3.39 -11.49 6.12
C LEU A 169 -4.53 -11.92 7.07
N MET A 170 -5.27 -12.96 6.73
CA MET A 170 -6.28 -13.55 7.60
C MET A 170 -5.62 -14.20 8.82
N TYR A 171 -4.54 -14.99 8.68
CA TYR A 171 -3.79 -15.56 9.81
C TYR A 171 -3.19 -14.50 10.72
N ALA A 172 -2.61 -13.42 10.16
CA ALA A 172 -2.13 -12.30 10.96
C ALA A 172 -3.25 -11.61 11.76
N THR A 173 -4.47 -11.60 11.23
CA THR A 173 -5.66 -11.10 11.93
C THR A 173 -6.15 -12.10 12.99
N LEU A 174 -6.26 -13.39 12.65
CA LEU A 174 -6.70 -14.46 13.55
C LEU A 174 -5.76 -14.64 14.74
N ALA A 175 -4.44 -14.61 14.52
CA ALA A 175 -3.43 -14.65 15.58
C ALA A 175 -3.46 -13.40 16.50
N SER A 176 -4.17 -12.32 16.12
CA SER A 176 -4.43 -11.19 17.02
C SER A 176 -5.67 -11.37 17.91
N LEU A 177 -6.47 -12.41 17.66
CA LEU A 177 -7.40 -12.98 18.62
C LEU A 177 -6.65 -14.05 19.43
N PRO A 178 -6.78 -14.12 20.77
CA PRO A 178 -6.24 -15.23 21.55
C PRO A 178 -7.08 -16.50 21.31
N MET A 179 -6.78 -17.18 20.21
CA MET A 179 -7.34 -18.46 19.79
C MET A 179 -6.31 -19.20 18.92
N ARG A 180 -6.36 -20.53 18.89
CA ARG A 180 -5.54 -21.39 18.04
C ARG A 180 -6.44 -22.52 17.62
N SER A 181 -6.79 -22.61 16.34
CA SER A 181 -7.81 -23.56 15.88
C SER A 181 -7.57 -23.89 14.40
N MET A 182 -7.01 -25.08 14.16
CA MET A 182 -6.74 -25.63 12.82
C MET A 182 -7.95 -25.51 11.89
N ASN A 183 -9.16 -25.78 12.41
CA ASN A 183 -10.43 -25.65 11.70
C ASN A 183 -10.69 -24.22 11.18
N VAL A 184 -10.29 -23.19 11.93
CA VAL A 184 -10.43 -21.79 11.54
C VAL A 184 -9.28 -21.34 10.62
N ASP A 185 -8.08 -21.88 10.82
CA ASP A 185 -6.92 -21.64 9.96
C ASP A 185 -7.17 -22.21 8.55
N HIS A 186 -7.64 -23.46 8.42
CA HIS A 186 -7.98 -24.06 7.11
C HIS A 186 -9.12 -23.31 6.40
N LEU A 187 -10.15 -22.86 7.15
CA LEU A 187 -11.18 -21.96 6.60
C LEU A 187 -10.60 -20.65 6.08
N ALA A 188 -9.60 -20.08 6.77
CA ALA A 188 -8.91 -18.88 6.32
C ALA A 188 -7.97 -19.12 5.13
N SER A 189 -7.40 -20.32 4.98
CA SER A 189 -6.62 -20.70 3.79
C SER A 189 -7.48 -20.64 2.53
N HIS A 190 -8.59 -21.38 2.48
CA HIS A 190 -9.44 -21.39 1.28
C HIS A 190 -10.06 -20.02 0.99
N ILE A 191 -10.52 -19.30 2.01
CA ILE A 191 -11.06 -17.93 1.81
C ILE A 191 -9.97 -16.98 1.33
N GLY A 192 -8.75 -17.08 1.85
CA GLY A 192 -7.60 -16.26 1.46
C GLY A 192 -7.10 -16.57 0.05
N LYS A 193 -6.90 -17.85 -0.29
CA LYS A 193 -6.61 -18.33 -1.65
C LYS A 193 -7.64 -17.78 -2.65
N ALA A 194 -8.94 -17.92 -2.37
CA ALA A 194 -10.02 -17.34 -3.18
C ALA A 194 -9.97 -15.81 -3.29
N CYS A 195 -9.68 -15.09 -2.19
CA CYS A 195 -9.54 -13.62 -2.21
C CYS A 195 -8.33 -13.17 -3.03
N GLY A 196 -7.23 -13.93 -3.04
CA GLY A 196 -6.06 -13.67 -3.86
C GLY A 196 -6.35 -13.80 -5.36
N ILE A 197 -6.99 -14.89 -5.75
CA ILE A 197 -7.42 -15.11 -7.15
C ILE A 197 -8.41 -14.01 -7.59
N VAL A 198 -9.40 -13.69 -6.76
CA VAL A 198 -10.36 -12.59 -7.03
C VAL A 198 -9.66 -11.24 -7.15
N ALA A 199 -8.63 -10.95 -6.35
CA ALA A 199 -7.87 -9.70 -6.44
C ALA A 199 -7.10 -9.59 -7.77
N VAL A 200 -6.55 -10.70 -8.27
CA VAL A 200 -5.89 -10.79 -9.58
C VAL A 200 -6.91 -10.59 -10.72
N LEU A 201 -8.04 -11.29 -10.70
CA LEU A 201 -9.12 -11.12 -11.69
C LEU A 201 -9.68 -9.68 -11.71
N ARG A 202 -9.84 -9.07 -10.54
CA ARG A 202 -10.25 -7.66 -10.38
C ARG A 202 -9.17 -6.67 -10.83
N GLY A 203 -7.92 -7.11 -10.88
CA GLY A 203 -6.78 -6.32 -11.38
C GLY A 203 -6.73 -6.19 -12.90
N ILE A 204 -7.26 -7.16 -13.67
CA ILE A 204 -7.13 -7.21 -15.14
C ILE A 204 -7.51 -5.88 -15.81
N PRO A 205 -8.68 -5.26 -15.55
CA PRO A 205 -9.08 -4.02 -16.24
C PRO A 205 -8.27 -2.79 -15.86
N VAL A 206 -7.47 -2.88 -14.80
CA VAL A 206 -6.56 -1.80 -14.35
C VAL A 206 -5.16 -2.04 -14.91
N LEU A 207 -4.65 -3.26 -14.81
CA LEU A 207 -3.28 -3.62 -15.19
C LEU A 207 -3.10 -3.72 -16.71
N ALA A 208 -4.03 -4.35 -17.43
CA ALA A 208 -3.98 -4.50 -18.88
C ALA A 208 -4.36 -3.20 -19.64
N ALA A 209 -5.01 -2.24 -18.97
CA ALA A 209 -5.38 -0.98 -19.60
C ALA A 209 -4.14 -0.13 -19.95
N PRO A 210 -4.11 0.55 -21.11
CA PRO A 210 -2.98 1.37 -21.51
C PRO A 210 -2.73 2.50 -20.49
N PRO A 211 -1.46 2.76 -20.12
CA PRO A 211 -1.09 3.81 -19.18
C PRO A 211 -1.66 5.17 -19.60
N ARG A 212 -2.46 5.79 -18.73
CA ARG A 212 -3.10 7.07 -19.05
C ARG A 212 -2.04 8.17 -19.18
N PRO A 213 -2.05 8.95 -20.28
CA PRO A 213 -1.15 10.10 -20.42
C PRO A 213 -1.30 11.07 -19.24
N VAL A 214 -0.23 11.27 -18.49
CA VAL A 214 -0.24 12.16 -17.33
C VAL A 214 0.05 13.58 -17.82
N LYS A 215 -1.01 14.34 -18.10
CA LYS A 215 -0.90 15.74 -18.51
C LYS A 215 -0.16 16.56 -17.45
N THR A 216 0.93 17.21 -17.86
CA THR A 216 1.63 18.17 -17.00
C THR A 216 0.82 19.45 -16.77
N PRO A 217 1.21 20.26 -15.77
CA PRO A 217 0.83 21.68 -15.70
C PRO A 217 1.10 22.46 -17.00
N SER A 218 2.05 22.01 -17.81
CA SER A 218 2.39 22.55 -19.14
C SER A 218 1.65 21.89 -20.32
N GLY A 219 0.66 21.02 -20.05
CA GLY A 219 -0.25 20.47 -21.05
C GLY A 219 0.25 19.26 -21.85
N MET A 220 1.53 18.88 -21.75
CA MET A 220 2.09 17.74 -22.50
C MET A 220 1.78 16.39 -21.84
N ASP A 221 1.60 15.38 -22.68
CA ASP A 221 1.13 14.04 -22.34
C ASP A 221 2.30 13.12 -21.94
N ALA A 222 2.34 12.78 -20.64
CA ALA A 222 3.51 12.18 -20.02
C ALA A 222 3.87 10.76 -20.54
N PRO A 223 5.14 10.27 -20.54
CA PRO A 223 5.41 8.90 -20.93
C PRO A 223 4.86 7.94 -19.86
N ALA A 224 4.40 6.77 -20.32
CA ALA A 224 3.95 5.68 -19.46
C ALA A 224 4.95 5.39 -18.32
N THR A 225 4.47 5.37 -17.08
CA THR A 225 5.28 5.07 -15.88
C THR A 225 5.35 3.58 -15.57
N ARG A 226 4.52 2.76 -16.21
CA ARG A 226 4.60 1.30 -16.23
C ARG A 226 4.14 0.79 -17.59
N GLU A 227 4.47 -0.46 -17.90
CA GLU A 227 3.88 -1.18 -19.03
C GLU A 227 2.51 -1.78 -18.63
N PRO A 228 1.66 -2.18 -19.60
CA PRO A 228 0.51 -3.06 -19.32
C PRO A 228 1.00 -4.42 -18.81
N THR A 229 0.24 -5.06 -17.91
CA THR A 229 0.55 -6.43 -17.46
C THR A 229 -0.72 -7.27 -17.35
N LEU A 230 -0.61 -8.57 -17.62
CA LEU A 230 -1.68 -9.55 -17.47
C LEU A 230 -1.25 -10.62 -16.47
N LEU A 231 -1.80 -10.59 -15.26
CA LEU A 231 -1.43 -11.52 -14.19
C LEU A 231 -2.28 -12.81 -14.20
N LEU A 232 -2.66 -13.30 -15.38
CA LEU A 232 -3.32 -14.61 -15.49
C LEU A 232 -2.27 -15.75 -15.46
N PRO A 233 -2.68 -16.99 -15.14
CA PRO A 233 -1.81 -18.16 -15.27
C PRO A 233 -1.47 -18.48 -16.72
N LEU A 234 -0.19 -18.74 -17.00
CA LEU A 234 0.33 -19.04 -18.34
C LEU A 234 -0.15 -20.38 -18.91
N ASP A 235 -0.42 -21.36 -18.05
CA ASP A 235 -1.05 -22.63 -18.42
C ASP A 235 -2.47 -22.42 -18.96
N VAL A 236 -3.32 -21.72 -18.20
CA VAL A 236 -4.70 -21.39 -18.59
C VAL A 236 -4.73 -20.48 -19.83
N MET A 237 -3.83 -19.50 -19.93
CA MET A 237 -3.71 -18.65 -21.11
C MET A 237 -3.32 -19.44 -22.36
N ALA A 238 -2.39 -20.39 -22.25
CA ALA A 238 -1.98 -21.23 -23.37
C ALA A 238 -3.07 -22.21 -23.80
N GLU A 239 -3.83 -22.79 -22.85
CA GLU A 239 -4.92 -23.71 -23.12
C GLU A 239 -6.10 -23.03 -23.85
N GLU A 240 -6.45 -21.80 -23.46
CA GLU A 240 -7.52 -21.00 -24.08
C GLU A 240 -7.04 -20.12 -25.25
N GLY A 241 -5.76 -20.20 -25.63
CA GLY A 241 -5.19 -19.46 -26.77
C GLY A 241 -5.05 -17.94 -26.58
N VAL A 242 -5.09 -17.45 -25.34
CA VAL A 242 -5.03 -16.03 -24.97
C VAL A 242 -3.64 -15.45 -25.25
N LYS A 243 -3.59 -14.34 -25.99
CA LYS A 243 -2.36 -13.57 -26.25
C LYS A 243 -2.39 -12.25 -25.51
N GLU A 244 -1.39 -11.97 -24.68
CA GLU A 244 -1.30 -10.75 -23.85
C GLU A 244 -1.50 -9.47 -24.68
N GLU A 245 -0.82 -9.36 -25.83
CA GLU A 245 -0.89 -8.19 -26.72
C GLU A 245 -2.27 -8.00 -27.37
N GLU A 246 -3.06 -9.07 -27.54
CA GLU A 246 -4.46 -8.95 -27.96
C GLU A 246 -5.32 -8.42 -26.81
N VAL A 247 -5.09 -8.85 -25.56
CA VAL A 247 -5.76 -8.30 -24.37
C VAL A 247 -5.40 -6.83 -24.15
N PHE A 248 -4.15 -6.42 -24.34
CA PHE A 248 -3.72 -5.02 -24.20
C PHE A 248 -4.30 -4.10 -25.28
N ARG A 249 -4.52 -4.61 -26.51
CA ARG A 249 -5.07 -3.83 -27.64
C ARG A 249 -6.60 -3.83 -27.70
N GLN A 250 -7.24 -4.96 -27.39
CA GLN A 250 -8.66 -5.20 -27.64
C GLN A 250 -9.49 -5.34 -26.35
N GLY A 251 -8.83 -5.48 -25.19
CA GLY A 251 -9.49 -5.67 -23.89
C GLY A 251 -10.44 -6.87 -23.92
N PRO A 252 -11.76 -6.68 -23.70
CA PRO A 252 -12.74 -7.76 -23.74
C PRO A 252 -12.96 -8.38 -25.13
N GLY A 253 -12.40 -7.80 -26.19
CA GLY A 253 -12.46 -8.39 -27.54
C GLY A 253 -11.40 -9.47 -27.83
N ALA A 254 -10.44 -9.69 -26.93
CA ALA A 254 -9.38 -10.68 -27.12
C ALA A 254 -9.90 -12.12 -27.01
N ALA A 255 -9.52 -12.97 -27.97
CA ALA A 255 -9.96 -14.36 -28.01
C ALA A 255 -9.51 -15.16 -26.77
N GLY A 256 -10.39 -16.03 -26.28
CA GLY A 256 -10.16 -16.91 -25.12
C GLY A 256 -10.13 -16.21 -23.76
N LEU A 257 -10.20 -14.86 -23.69
CA LEU A 257 -9.99 -14.14 -22.44
C LEU A 257 -11.10 -14.45 -21.41
N GLN A 258 -12.36 -14.46 -21.84
CA GLN A 258 -13.50 -14.81 -21.00
C GLN A 258 -13.39 -16.25 -20.47
N ASP A 259 -12.94 -17.18 -21.29
CA ASP A 259 -12.82 -18.61 -20.96
C ASP A 259 -11.65 -18.86 -19.99
N ALA A 260 -10.52 -18.17 -20.18
CA ALA A 260 -9.40 -18.18 -19.24
C ALA A 260 -9.80 -17.54 -17.88
N VAL A 261 -10.54 -16.43 -17.93
CA VAL A 261 -11.09 -15.78 -16.73
C VAL A 261 -12.14 -16.67 -16.05
N PHE A 262 -12.94 -17.43 -16.80
CA PHE A 262 -13.88 -18.43 -16.28
C PHE A 262 -13.16 -19.56 -15.53
N LYS A 263 -12.11 -20.15 -16.11
CA LYS A 263 -11.31 -21.19 -15.44
C LYS A 263 -10.70 -20.71 -14.13
N VAL A 264 -10.06 -19.54 -14.13
CA VAL A 264 -9.47 -18.94 -12.93
C VAL A 264 -10.56 -18.54 -11.91
N ALA A 265 -11.71 -18.04 -12.35
CA ALA A 265 -12.86 -17.74 -11.49
C ALA A 265 -13.49 -19.00 -10.87
N THR A 266 -13.47 -20.13 -11.58
CA THR A 266 -13.98 -21.41 -11.10
C THR A 266 -13.19 -21.88 -9.89
N ARG A 267 -11.84 -21.96 -9.97
CA ARG A 267 -11.00 -22.36 -8.82
C ARG A 267 -11.15 -21.43 -7.60
N ALA A 268 -11.36 -20.13 -7.82
CA ALA A 268 -11.69 -19.20 -6.75
C ALA A 268 -13.07 -19.49 -6.10
N ASN A 269 -14.05 -19.91 -6.89
CA ASN A 269 -15.36 -20.34 -6.37
C ASN A 269 -15.30 -21.70 -5.67
N ASP A 270 -14.47 -22.64 -6.16
CA ASP A 270 -14.30 -23.97 -5.55
C ASP A 270 -13.81 -23.86 -4.11
N HIS A 271 -12.75 -23.08 -3.86
CA HIS A 271 -12.31 -22.77 -2.51
C HIS A 271 -13.41 -22.12 -1.64
N LEU A 272 -14.28 -21.29 -2.21
CA LEU A 272 -15.43 -20.74 -1.49
C LEU A 272 -16.54 -21.78 -1.26
N ILE A 273 -16.67 -22.82 -2.08
CA ILE A 273 -17.54 -23.98 -1.82
C ILE A 273 -16.94 -24.81 -0.69
N THR A 274 -15.68 -25.23 -0.78
CA THR A 274 -14.96 -25.98 0.27
C THR A 274 -15.09 -25.27 1.63
N ALA A 275 -14.82 -23.97 1.69
CA ALA A 275 -14.95 -23.19 2.91
C ALA A 275 -16.41 -23.12 3.46
N ARG A 276 -17.43 -23.12 2.60
CA ARG A 276 -18.84 -23.16 3.03
C ARG A 276 -19.22 -24.54 3.56
N GLU A 277 -18.70 -25.61 2.96
CA GLU A 277 -18.99 -26.99 3.33
C GLU A 277 -18.28 -27.39 4.63
N MET A 278 -17.00 -27.06 4.79
CA MET A 278 -16.30 -27.16 6.07
C MET A 278 -17.04 -26.38 7.17
N LEU A 279 -17.42 -25.13 6.91
CA LEU A 279 -18.16 -24.31 7.87
C LEU A 279 -19.56 -24.87 8.22
N LYS A 280 -20.14 -25.71 7.34
CA LYS A 280 -21.38 -26.45 7.60
C LYS A 280 -21.11 -27.66 8.52
N LYS A 281 -20.14 -28.52 8.17
CA LYS A 281 -19.73 -29.71 8.97
C LYS A 281 -19.35 -29.30 10.41
N LEU A 282 -18.44 -28.34 10.53
CA LEU A 282 -17.92 -27.83 11.81
C LEU A 282 -19.01 -27.18 12.69
N LYS A 283 -20.16 -26.77 12.12
CA LYS A 283 -21.32 -26.25 12.88
C LYS A 283 -22.29 -27.35 13.34
N ALA A 284 -22.37 -28.44 12.60
CA ALA A 284 -23.03 -29.67 13.03
C ALA A 284 -22.26 -30.32 14.19
N GLY A 285 -20.93 -30.20 14.19
CA GLY A 285 -20.02 -30.90 15.11
C GLY A 285 -19.32 -32.08 14.46
N GLU A 286 -19.42 -32.19 13.13
CA GLU A 286 -18.65 -33.11 12.29
C GLU A 286 -17.22 -32.59 12.12
N ASP A 287 -16.27 -33.49 11.86
CA ASP A 287 -14.93 -33.14 11.39
C ASP A 287 -14.98 -32.32 10.08
N ALA A 288 -13.96 -31.51 9.79
CA ALA A 288 -13.79 -30.85 8.50
C ALA A 288 -13.73 -31.87 7.34
N GLY A 289 -13.20 -33.07 7.60
CA GLY A 289 -13.00 -34.16 6.65
C GLY A 289 -11.59 -34.13 6.08
N HIS A 290 -10.69 -34.93 6.68
CA HIS A 290 -9.27 -35.06 6.32
C HIS A 290 -8.96 -35.62 4.90
N GLU A 291 -9.90 -35.62 3.96
CA GLU A 291 -9.70 -36.08 2.57
C GLU A 291 -9.15 -34.99 1.62
N PHE A 292 -9.09 -33.72 2.04
CA PHE A 292 -8.80 -32.60 1.14
C PHE A 292 -7.48 -31.87 1.48
N GLU A 293 -6.54 -31.91 0.54
CA GLU A 293 -5.35 -31.04 0.41
C GLU A 293 -4.34 -31.05 1.59
N HIS A 294 -3.74 -32.22 1.89
CA HIS A 294 -2.48 -32.33 2.66
C HIS A 294 -1.32 -32.87 1.82
N GLN A 295 -0.90 -32.10 0.80
CA GLN A 295 0.36 -32.32 0.07
C GLN A 295 1.22 -31.05 0.05
N GLY A 296 1.89 -30.74 1.17
CA GLY A 296 3.03 -29.79 1.19
C GLY A 296 3.02 -28.71 2.27
N GLU A 297 1.91 -28.46 2.98
CA GLU A 297 1.87 -27.42 4.02
C GLU A 297 2.58 -27.89 5.33
N GLY A 298 3.47 -27.05 5.85
CA GLY A 298 4.44 -27.41 6.92
C GLY A 298 3.89 -27.37 8.35
N GLU A 299 4.68 -27.89 9.30
CA GLU A 299 4.29 -28.21 10.69
C GLU A 299 3.40 -27.18 11.41
N HIS A 300 2.14 -27.56 11.67
CA HIS A 300 1.24 -26.90 12.62
C HIS A 300 0.95 -27.84 13.81
N PHE A 301 1.81 -27.84 14.83
CA PHE A 301 1.62 -28.65 16.03
C PHE A 301 0.57 -28.02 16.98
N TYR A 302 -0.55 -28.72 17.17
CA TYR A 302 -1.65 -28.33 18.06
C TYR A 302 -1.98 -29.46 19.04
N MET A 303 -2.36 -29.11 20.28
CA MET A 303 -2.96 -30.04 21.25
C MET A 303 -4.49 -29.88 21.23
N GLU A 304 -5.21 -30.95 21.59
CA GLU A 304 -6.65 -31.10 21.34
C GLU A 304 -7.58 -30.34 22.31
N GLU A 305 -8.90 -30.54 22.12
CA GLU A 305 -10.03 -29.91 22.80
C GLU A 305 -10.14 -28.38 22.65
N THR A 306 -10.31 -27.93 21.40
CA THR A 306 -10.81 -26.58 21.10
C THR A 306 -12.31 -26.57 20.85
N ASP A 307 -13.03 -25.67 21.53
CA ASP A 307 -14.45 -25.38 21.28
C ASP A 307 -14.58 -24.69 19.91
N THR A 308 -14.61 -25.51 18.86
CA THR A 308 -14.72 -25.11 17.45
C THR A 308 -15.95 -24.22 17.22
N ALA A 309 -17.04 -24.44 17.95
CA ALA A 309 -18.25 -23.63 17.86
C ALA A 309 -18.03 -22.19 18.38
N ARG A 310 -17.41 -22.03 19.55
CA ARG A 310 -16.99 -20.73 20.09
C ARG A 310 -15.94 -20.06 19.21
N ASP A 311 -14.98 -20.82 18.70
CA ASP A 311 -13.85 -20.25 17.98
C ASP A 311 -14.27 -19.79 16.56
N ILE A 312 -15.15 -20.52 15.86
CA ILE A 312 -15.86 -20.02 14.67
C ILE A 312 -16.65 -18.75 15.00
N ARG A 313 -17.36 -18.69 16.13
CA ARG A 313 -18.13 -17.49 16.53
C ARG A 313 -17.22 -16.27 16.77
N ARG A 314 -16.00 -16.48 17.26
CA ARG A 314 -15.01 -15.42 17.51
C ARG A 314 -14.32 -14.97 16.22
N SER A 315 -14.04 -15.88 15.29
CA SER A 315 -13.38 -15.59 14.02
C SER A 315 -14.31 -15.13 12.90
N PHE A 316 -15.63 -15.35 13.00
CA PHE A 316 -16.59 -15.11 11.91
C PHE A 316 -16.48 -13.71 11.25
N GLY A 317 -16.17 -12.67 12.04
CA GLY A 317 -15.95 -11.32 11.53
C GLY A 317 -14.77 -11.17 10.55
N VAL A 318 -13.77 -12.05 10.65
CA VAL A 318 -12.63 -12.17 9.71
C VAL A 318 -13.01 -13.05 8.51
N LEU A 319 -13.79 -14.11 8.72
CA LEU A 319 -14.28 -15.00 7.66
C LEU A 319 -15.23 -14.30 6.65
N LEU A 320 -15.70 -13.08 6.97
CA LEU A 320 -16.51 -12.24 6.07
C LEU A 320 -15.77 -11.79 4.79
N GLU A 321 -14.45 -11.93 4.69
CA GLU A 321 -13.68 -11.71 3.45
C GLU A 321 -14.21 -12.58 2.28
N ALA A 322 -14.82 -13.73 2.57
CA ALA A 322 -15.51 -14.57 1.59
C ALA A 322 -16.70 -13.88 0.89
N VAL A 323 -17.32 -12.85 1.51
CA VAL A 323 -18.55 -12.22 1.00
C VAL A 323 -18.27 -11.27 -0.18
N PRO A 324 -17.29 -10.33 -0.12
CA PRO A 324 -16.85 -9.59 -1.29
C PRO A 324 -16.30 -10.48 -2.42
N ALA A 325 -15.59 -11.57 -2.08
CA ALA A 325 -15.07 -12.52 -3.07
C ALA A 325 -16.20 -13.19 -3.87
N ALA A 326 -17.16 -13.79 -3.17
CA ALA A 326 -18.35 -14.38 -3.79
C ALA A 326 -19.16 -13.35 -4.60
N GLN A 327 -19.34 -12.12 -4.08
CA GLN A 327 -20.06 -11.06 -4.79
C GLN A 327 -19.32 -10.57 -6.05
N TYR A 328 -17.99 -10.67 -6.10
CA TYR A 328 -17.23 -10.37 -7.33
C TYR A 328 -17.44 -11.47 -8.38
N LEU A 329 -17.27 -12.74 -8.01
CA LEU A 329 -17.43 -13.88 -8.91
C LEU A 329 -18.85 -13.94 -9.50
N GLU A 330 -19.88 -13.71 -8.69
CA GLU A 330 -21.27 -13.61 -9.17
C GLU A 330 -21.54 -12.40 -10.07
N ASN A 331 -20.75 -11.33 -10.00
CA ASN A 331 -20.88 -10.21 -10.94
C ASN A 331 -20.11 -10.45 -12.24
N LEU A 332 -19.00 -11.21 -12.17
CA LEU A 332 -18.19 -11.65 -13.30
C LEU A 332 -18.95 -12.69 -14.14
N GLU A 333 -19.58 -13.68 -13.51
CA GLU A 333 -20.54 -14.62 -14.11
C GLU A 333 -21.63 -13.85 -14.90
N LYS A 334 -22.25 -12.84 -14.28
CA LYS A 334 -23.30 -12.01 -14.91
C LYS A 334 -22.78 -11.06 -15.98
N ALA A 335 -21.46 -10.94 -16.12
CA ALA A 335 -20.78 -10.26 -17.21
C ALA A 335 -20.27 -11.24 -18.29
N ASN A 336 -20.69 -12.52 -18.26
CA ASN A 336 -20.17 -13.58 -19.11
C ASN A 336 -18.62 -13.66 -19.06
N PHE A 337 -18.09 -13.57 -17.84
CA PHE A 337 -16.67 -13.60 -17.52
C PHE A 337 -15.80 -12.51 -18.16
N ASP A 338 -16.40 -11.44 -18.72
CA ASP A 338 -15.70 -10.20 -19.03
C ASP A 338 -15.34 -9.43 -17.74
N PRO A 339 -14.04 -9.29 -17.37
CA PRO A 339 -13.65 -8.53 -16.19
C PRO A 339 -13.84 -7.01 -16.36
N PHE A 340 -13.81 -6.48 -17.60
CA PHE A 340 -13.94 -5.05 -17.88
C PHE A 340 -15.38 -4.53 -17.66
N ALA A 341 -16.39 -5.39 -17.85
CA ALA A 341 -17.79 -5.06 -17.56
C ALA A 341 -18.15 -5.10 -16.05
N VAL A 342 -17.30 -5.67 -15.18
CA VAL A 342 -17.61 -5.83 -13.74
C VAL A 342 -17.59 -4.50 -12.99
N LYS A 343 -18.77 -4.05 -12.57
CA LYS A 343 -18.94 -2.81 -11.80
C LYS A 343 -18.63 -3.04 -10.31
N SER A 344 -17.56 -2.41 -9.84
CA SER A 344 -17.17 -2.40 -8.42
C SER A 344 -18.10 -1.53 -7.58
N GLY A 345 -18.63 -2.10 -6.49
CA GLY A 345 -19.43 -1.39 -5.48
C GLY A 345 -20.94 -1.34 -5.75
N GLY A 346 -21.68 -0.86 -4.75
CA GLY A 346 -23.14 -0.75 -4.75
C GLY A 346 -23.78 -1.20 -3.43
N TRP A 347 -25.09 -0.97 -3.27
CA TRP A 347 -25.81 -1.25 -2.02
C TRP A 347 -25.88 -2.75 -1.66
N LYS A 348 -25.69 -3.64 -2.64
CA LYS A 348 -25.78 -5.10 -2.46
C LYS A 348 -24.74 -5.64 -1.48
N LEU A 349 -23.49 -5.15 -1.50
CA LEU A 349 -22.43 -5.69 -0.65
C LEU A 349 -22.69 -5.48 0.86
N PRO A 350 -22.99 -4.25 1.35
CA PRO A 350 -23.45 -4.05 2.73
C PRO A 350 -24.63 -4.95 3.13
N TRP A 351 -25.60 -5.13 2.24
CA TRP A 351 -26.76 -5.98 2.49
C TRP A 351 -26.39 -7.46 2.61
N ARG A 352 -25.48 -7.97 1.78
CA ARG A 352 -25.01 -9.37 1.86
C ARG A 352 -24.14 -9.66 3.09
N ILE A 353 -23.30 -8.70 3.50
CA ILE A 353 -22.56 -8.80 4.77
C ILE A 353 -23.55 -8.85 5.94
N TRP A 354 -24.58 -7.99 5.93
CA TRP A 354 -25.67 -8.03 6.91
C TRP A 354 -26.46 -9.36 6.87
N GLN A 355 -26.74 -9.92 5.68
CA GLN A 355 -27.40 -11.21 5.55
C GLN A 355 -26.56 -12.36 6.13
N ALA A 356 -25.26 -12.40 5.86
CA ALA A 356 -24.37 -13.43 6.39
C ALA A 356 -24.36 -13.40 7.93
N LEU A 357 -24.17 -12.21 8.51
CA LEU A 357 -24.24 -11.98 9.95
C LEU A 357 -25.61 -12.31 10.55
N SER A 358 -26.70 -12.02 9.83
CA SER A 358 -28.05 -12.29 10.32
C SER A 358 -28.39 -13.78 10.30
N LYS A 359 -28.01 -14.51 9.24
CA LYS A 359 -28.11 -15.98 9.19
C LYS A 359 -27.31 -16.61 10.33
N GLU A 360 -26.08 -16.14 10.55
CA GLU A 360 -25.21 -16.61 11.62
C GLU A 360 -25.84 -16.39 13.01
N ARG A 361 -26.27 -15.15 13.30
CA ARG A 361 -26.92 -14.80 14.57
C ARG A 361 -28.20 -15.61 14.82
N LEU A 362 -28.98 -15.90 13.78
CA LEU A 362 -30.19 -16.72 13.89
C LEU A 362 -29.87 -18.20 14.14
N ALA A 363 -28.81 -18.75 13.54
CA ALA A 363 -28.34 -20.10 13.82
C ALA A 363 -27.89 -20.25 15.28
N TRP A 364 -27.10 -19.29 15.80
CA TRP A 364 -26.71 -19.26 17.21
C TRP A 364 -27.90 -19.09 18.16
N ALA A 365 -28.85 -18.21 17.82
CA ALA A 365 -30.06 -18.05 18.62
C ALA A 365 -30.87 -19.35 18.71
N LYS A 366 -31.02 -20.10 17.61
CA LYS A 366 -31.69 -21.41 17.61
C LYS A 366 -30.92 -22.45 18.45
N LYS A 367 -29.60 -22.59 18.27
CA LYS A 367 -28.78 -23.57 19.02
C LYS A 367 -28.82 -23.28 20.52
N ASN A 368 -28.69 -22.01 20.93
CA ASN A 368 -28.83 -21.60 22.32
C ASN A 368 -30.26 -21.82 22.87
N HIS A 369 -31.30 -21.58 22.06
CA HIS A 369 -32.67 -21.77 22.53
C HIS A 369 -33.01 -23.26 22.74
N MET A 370 -32.54 -24.15 21.85
CA MET A 370 -32.67 -25.61 22.04
C MET A 370 -31.97 -26.07 23.33
N VAL A 371 -30.78 -25.56 23.63
CA VAL A 371 -30.10 -25.82 24.92
C VAL A 371 -30.91 -25.28 26.11
N SER A 372 -31.49 -24.07 26.00
CA SER A 372 -32.31 -23.48 27.08
C SER A 372 -33.63 -24.22 27.33
N VAL A 373 -34.22 -24.85 26.32
CA VAL A 373 -35.47 -25.62 26.45
C VAL A 373 -35.22 -27.02 27.03
N GLY A 374 -33.97 -27.49 27.02
CA GLY A 374 -33.52 -28.65 27.81
C GLY A 374 -33.33 -28.36 29.32
N ALA A 375 -33.52 -27.12 29.77
CA ALA A 375 -33.43 -26.72 31.17
C ALA A 375 -34.79 -26.21 31.70
N GLY A 376 -35.08 -26.47 32.98
CA GLY A 376 -36.33 -26.07 33.62
C GLY A 376 -36.55 -24.55 33.65
N PRO A 377 -37.82 -24.09 33.68
CA PRO A 377 -38.15 -22.69 33.44
C PRO A 377 -37.68 -21.75 34.57
N SER A 378 -36.87 -20.76 34.22
CA SER A 378 -36.70 -19.53 35.01
C SER A 378 -36.47 -18.31 34.09
N ALA A 379 -37.17 -17.22 34.41
CA ALA A 379 -37.20 -15.93 33.72
C ALA A 379 -37.84 -14.91 34.70
N PRO A 380 -37.93 -13.60 34.40
CA PRO A 380 -37.40 -12.84 33.26
C PRO A 380 -36.57 -11.59 33.66
N TRP A 381 -36.03 -10.84 32.69
CA TRP A 381 -36.36 -9.40 32.48
C TRP A 381 -35.71 -8.87 31.17
N ALA A 382 -35.91 -7.58 30.84
CA ALA A 382 -35.75 -7.06 29.48
C ALA A 382 -35.36 -5.56 29.40
N ALA A 383 -35.28 -5.05 28.16
CA ALA A 383 -34.95 -3.67 27.73
C ALA A 383 -33.45 -3.28 27.79
N GLY A 384 -32.99 -2.30 27.00
CA GLY A 384 -33.71 -1.41 26.07
C GLY A 384 -32.92 -1.06 24.79
N ARG A 385 -33.56 -0.25 23.91
CA ARG A 385 -32.98 0.29 22.67
C ARG A 385 -33.07 1.82 22.70
N SER A 386 -32.06 2.51 22.18
CA SER A 386 -32.17 3.93 21.81
C SER A 386 -31.51 4.18 20.44
N TRP A 387 -32.09 5.12 19.70
CA TRP A 387 -31.58 5.67 18.44
C TRP A 387 -31.58 7.19 18.59
N CYS A 388 -30.48 7.87 18.30
CA CYS A 388 -30.45 9.33 18.24
C CYS A 388 -30.21 9.80 16.80
N ARG A 389 -31.06 10.74 16.35
CA ARG A 389 -30.87 11.48 15.10
C ARG A 389 -30.11 12.77 15.40
N LEU A 390 -29.36 13.28 14.44
CA LEU A 390 -28.98 14.70 14.37
C LEU A 390 -29.18 15.19 12.94
N ASN A 391 -29.67 16.42 12.80
CA ASN A 391 -29.86 17.12 11.53
C ASN A 391 -28.86 18.31 11.42
N PRO A 392 -28.58 18.81 10.22
CA PRO A 392 -27.53 19.81 9.99
C PRO A 392 -28.00 21.26 10.21
N GLY A 393 -27.04 22.15 10.48
CA GLY A 393 -27.25 23.59 10.56
C GLY A 393 -25.96 24.39 10.29
N ASP A 394 -26.18 25.63 9.84
CA ASP A 394 -25.32 26.82 9.90
C ASP A 394 -24.05 26.94 9.04
N ILE A 395 -24.12 27.90 8.11
CA ILE A 395 -23.05 28.52 7.34
C ILE A 395 -23.19 30.04 7.52
N PRO A 396 -22.11 30.78 7.85
CA PRO A 396 -21.96 32.16 7.38
C PRO A 396 -20.88 32.32 6.30
N SER A 397 -20.82 33.50 5.67
CA SER A 397 -20.08 33.75 4.44
C SER A 397 -19.31 35.08 4.46
N ALA A 398 -18.67 35.44 3.33
CA ALA A 398 -18.11 36.76 2.96
C ALA A 398 -16.77 37.21 3.63
N LYS A 399 -15.97 38.13 3.06
CA LYS A 399 -15.58 38.44 1.64
C LYS A 399 -14.48 39.54 1.65
N PHE A 400 -13.61 39.60 0.61
CA PHE A 400 -12.76 40.76 0.19
C PHE A 400 -11.63 41.26 1.14
N LEU A 401 -10.51 41.88 0.69
CA LEU A 401 -9.88 42.00 -0.67
C LEU A 401 -8.58 41.13 -0.78
N GLU A 402 -7.30 41.52 -0.99
CA GLU A 402 -6.60 42.81 -1.30
C GLU A 402 -5.20 42.60 -1.97
N GLN A 403 -4.61 43.62 -2.61
CA GLN A 403 -3.22 43.71 -3.18
C GLN A 403 -2.67 45.17 -3.12
N PRO A 404 -1.54 45.64 -3.73
CA PRO A 404 -0.39 45.04 -4.48
C PRO A 404 0.99 45.48 -3.86
N CYS A 405 2.20 45.69 -4.47
CA CYS A 405 2.85 45.43 -5.79
C CYS A 405 4.42 45.58 -5.68
N PHE A 406 5.16 45.34 -6.78
CA PHE A 406 6.54 45.83 -7.12
C PHE A 406 7.76 45.42 -6.22
N PHE A 407 9.05 45.43 -6.62
CA PHE A 407 9.80 45.88 -7.83
C PHE A 407 10.79 44.80 -8.38
N ALA A 408 11.80 45.15 -9.22
CA ALA A 408 12.42 44.26 -10.24
C ALA A 408 13.92 44.52 -10.60
N ILE A 409 14.54 43.62 -11.42
CA ILE A 409 15.81 43.78 -12.24
C ILE A 409 17.15 43.79 -11.44
N SER A 410 18.33 43.24 -11.86
CA SER A 410 18.83 42.38 -12.99
C SER A 410 19.74 41.24 -12.42
N ASP A 411 20.52 40.34 -13.06
CA ASP A 411 21.04 39.99 -14.43
C ASP A 411 22.15 40.84 -15.13
N HIS A 412 23.36 40.28 -15.33
CA HIS A 412 24.31 40.51 -16.47
C HIS A 412 25.45 39.46 -16.54
N ASP A 413 25.60 38.85 -17.73
CA ASP A 413 26.79 38.39 -18.49
C ASP A 413 27.90 37.37 -18.10
N CYS A 414 28.07 36.44 -19.08
CA CYS A 414 29.27 35.93 -19.77
C CYS A 414 30.49 35.20 -19.12
N LEU A 415 30.57 33.90 -19.47
CA LEU A 415 31.69 33.19 -20.17
C LEU A 415 33.15 33.27 -19.66
N ARG A 416 33.74 32.11 -19.33
CA ARG A 416 35.13 31.71 -19.70
C ARG A 416 35.43 30.20 -19.47
N GLN A 417 36.36 29.67 -20.26
CA GLN A 417 36.98 28.32 -20.23
C GLN A 417 38.32 28.40 -20.99
N PRO A 418 39.21 27.38 -20.97
CA PRO A 418 39.53 26.42 -19.89
C PRO A 418 41.07 26.26 -19.71
N THR A 419 41.53 25.50 -18.70
CA THR A 419 42.92 24.97 -18.65
C THR A 419 43.00 23.55 -18.06
N SER A 420 44.03 22.82 -18.51
CA SER A 420 44.53 21.52 -18.05
C SER A 420 45.51 21.69 -16.85
N SER A 421 45.94 20.67 -16.10
CA SER A 421 45.52 19.26 -15.96
C SER A 421 46.15 18.63 -14.71
N VAL A 422 45.40 17.82 -13.96
CA VAL A 422 45.94 16.78 -13.06
C VAL A 422 45.00 15.57 -13.14
N ASN A 423 45.53 14.35 -13.23
CA ASN A 423 44.75 13.11 -13.18
C ASN A 423 44.31 12.76 -11.74
N VAL A 424 43.54 13.67 -11.15
CA VAL A 424 42.73 13.37 -9.97
C VAL A 424 41.70 12.32 -10.37
N VAL A 425 41.51 11.27 -9.57
CA VAL A 425 40.41 10.31 -9.78
C VAL A 425 39.09 11.04 -9.58
N LYS A 426 38.49 11.50 -10.69
CA LYS A 426 37.21 12.20 -10.67
C LYS A 426 36.11 11.17 -10.49
N MET A 427 35.37 11.30 -9.39
CA MET A 427 34.21 10.48 -9.11
C MET A 427 32.97 11.17 -9.66
N LEU A 428 32.09 10.39 -10.28
CA LEU A 428 30.78 10.86 -10.72
C LEU A 428 29.84 10.94 -9.50
N TYR A 429 29.23 12.10 -9.33
CA TYR A 429 28.25 12.35 -8.28
C TYR A 429 26.94 12.83 -8.87
N GLU A 430 25.84 12.45 -8.22
CA GLU A 430 24.52 12.98 -8.45
C GLU A 430 24.02 13.67 -7.18
N LEU A 431 23.84 14.98 -7.27
CA LEU A 431 23.21 15.82 -6.27
C LEU A 431 21.72 15.91 -6.59
N ILE A 432 20.87 15.45 -5.66
CA ILE A 432 19.45 15.79 -5.63
C ILE A 432 19.28 16.92 -4.61
N ALA A 433 19.03 18.12 -5.10
CA ALA A 433 18.83 19.32 -4.31
C ALA A 433 17.33 19.62 -4.18
N ILE A 434 16.92 19.91 -2.95
CA ILE A 434 15.54 20.30 -2.60
C ILE A 434 15.63 21.69 -1.99
N VAL A 435 15.24 22.70 -2.76
CA VAL A 435 15.28 24.13 -2.41
C VAL A 435 13.90 24.59 -1.95
N ARG A 436 13.84 25.72 -1.23
CA ARG A 436 12.60 26.45 -0.92
C ARG A 436 11.80 26.72 -2.21
N PRO A 437 10.50 26.37 -2.28
CA PRO A 437 9.65 26.78 -3.38
C PRO A 437 9.30 28.28 -3.22
N GLY A 438 9.35 29.03 -4.32
CA GLY A 438 9.01 30.46 -4.32
C GLY A 438 9.53 31.16 -5.57
N SER A 439 10.84 31.12 -5.81
CA SER A 439 11.50 31.77 -6.94
C SER A 439 12.37 30.79 -7.72
N LEU A 440 12.21 30.75 -9.06
CA LEU A 440 13.13 30.03 -9.95
C LEU A 440 14.53 30.65 -9.95
N THR A 441 14.65 31.94 -9.64
CA THR A 441 15.94 32.65 -9.55
C THR A 441 16.78 32.12 -8.40
N GLU A 442 16.20 31.90 -7.21
CA GLU A 442 16.89 31.27 -6.07
C GLU A 442 17.42 29.87 -6.43
N VAL A 443 16.63 29.09 -7.18
CA VAL A 443 17.04 27.75 -7.65
C VAL A 443 18.18 27.84 -8.66
N LYS A 444 18.11 28.80 -9.60
CA LYS A 444 19.16 29.08 -10.59
C LYS A 444 20.45 29.51 -9.91
N GLU A 445 20.40 30.42 -8.93
CA GLU A 445 21.55 30.85 -8.13
C GLU A 445 22.23 29.67 -7.43
N ILE A 446 21.48 28.86 -6.69
CA ILE A 446 22.03 27.73 -5.93
C ILE A 446 22.64 26.68 -6.88
N ALA A 447 22.00 26.41 -8.02
CA ALA A 447 22.58 25.58 -9.06
C ALA A 447 23.86 26.20 -9.64
N SER A 448 23.88 27.51 -9.91
CA SER A 448 25.06 28.24 -10.38
C SER A 448 26.22 28.24 -9.38
N THR A 449 25.95 28.33 -8.06
CA THR A 449 26.97 28.23 -7.01
C THR A 449 27.61 26.85 -6.99
N VAL A 450 26.81 25.77 -7.03
CA VAL A 450 27.35 24.39 -7.10
C VAL A 450 28.12 24.18 -8.40
N GLY A 451 27.56 24.58 -9.54
CA GLY A 451 28.20 24.43 -10.84
C GLY A 451 29.53 25.22 -10.93
N SER A 452 29.56 26.43 -10.37
CA SER A 452 30.79 27.22 -10.26
C SER A 452 31.83 26.54 -9.38
N LEU A 453 31.43 25.93 -8.26
CA LEU A 453 32.34 25.22 -7.35
C LEU A 453 32.89 23.94 -7.98
N VAL A 454 32.10 23.23 -8.80
CA VAL A 454 32.57 22.12 -9.65
C VAL A 454 33.59 22.62 -10.68
N ILE A 455 33.23 23.61 -11.50
CA ILE A 455 34.04 24.07 -12.65
C ILE A 455 35.35 24.72 -12.18
N LYS A 456 35.32 25.60 -11.16
CA LYS A 456 36.52 26.28 -10.64
C LYS A 456 37.57 25.33 -10.05
N ASN A 457 37.16 24.12 -9.65
CA ASN A 457 38.05 23.07 -9.15
C ASN A 457 38.30 21.94 -10.18
N GLY A 458 38.13 22.24 -11.48
CA GLY A 458 38.44 21.30 -12.56
C GLY A 458 37.48 20.10 -12.70
N GLY A 459 36.32 20.15 -12.05
CA GLY A 459 35.23 19.21 -12.26
C GLY A 459 34.46 19.48 -13.55
N VAL A 460 33.60 18.54 -13.96
CA VAL A 460 32.79 18.63 -15.18
C VAL A 460 31.33 18.40 -14.85
N ILE A 461 30.45 19.34 -15.22
CA ILE A 461 28.99 19.16 -15.08
C ILE A 461 28.51 18.32 -16.26
N ARG A 462 27.98 17.12 -16.00
CA ARG A 462 27.37 16.25 -17.02
C ARG A 462 25.98 16.74 -17.42
N GLY A 463 25.30 17.44 -16.52
CA GLY A 463 24.06 18.17 -16.80
C GLY A 463 23.32 18.58 -15.53
N ILE A 464 22.34 19.47 -15.72
CA ILE A 464 21.41 19.94 -14.70
C ILE A 464 20.00 19.68 -15.22
N ASN A 465 19.10 19.19 -14.37
CA ASN A 465 17.70 18.97 -14.73
C ASN A 465 16.79 19.54 -13.64
N ASN A 466 15.89 20.43 -14.04
CA ASN A 466 14.93 21.08 -13.17
C ASN A 466 13.64 20.25 -13.14
N TRP A 467 13.37 19.58 -12.02
CA TRP A 467 12.19 18.71 -11.91
C TRP A 467 10.92 19.51 -11.56
N GLY A 468 11.07 20.67 -10.91
CA GLY A 468 9.97 21.53 -10.48
C GLY A 468 9.58 21.36 -9.02
N VAL A 469 8.43 21.93 -8.64
CA VAL A 469 7.93 21.91 -7.25
C VAL A 469 7.09 20.67 -6.98
N PHE A 470 7.49 19.89 -5.98
CA PHE A 470 6.75 18.72 -5.49
C PHE A 470 6.55 18.78 -3.98
N SER A 471 5.53 18.09 -3.49
CA SER A 471 5.31 17.89 -2.05
C SER A 471 6.43 17.03 -1.44
N LEU A 472 6.92 17.42 -0.27
CA LEU A 472 7.99 16.70 0.43
C LEU A 472 7.43 15.42 1.07
N PRO A 473 8.13 14.26 0.99
CA PRO A 473 7.64 13.00 1.56
C PRO A 473 7.27 13.07 3.05
N LYS A 474 7.99 13.91 3.82
CA LYS A 474 7.58 14.39 5.15
C LYS A 474 7.98 15.89 5.25
N PRO A 475 7.13 16.79 5.80
CA PRO A 475 7.47 18.22 5.89
C PRO A 475 8.77 18.47 6.65
N VAL A 476 9.63 19.35 6.12
CA VAL A 476 10.95 19.64 6.67
C VAL A 476 10.99 21.06 7.20
N THR A 477 11.22 21.22 8.51
CA THR A 477 11.53 22.52 9.10
C THR A 477 13.03 22.77 9.04
N ARG A 478 13.45 23.82 8.33
CA ARG A 478 14.86 24.26 8.27
C ARG A 478 14.88 25.79 8.23
N HIS A 479 15.83 26.39 8.96
CA HIS A 479 15.90 27.85 9.17
C HIS A 479 14.56 28.42 9.67
N GLN A 480 14.03 27.79 10.73
CA GLN A 480 12.75 28.06 11.42
C GLN A 480 11.47 27.94 10.58
N ILE A 481 11.55 27.82 9.26
CA ILE A 481 10.38 27.74 8.36
C ILE A 481 10.06 26.28 8.02
N LYS A 482 8.80 25.87 8.23
CA LYS A 482 8.29 24.54 7.90
C LYS A 482 7.91 24.46 6.43
N GLN A 483 8.71 23.76 5.63
CA GLN A 483 8.43 23.51 4.23
C GLN A 483 7.58 22.24 4.07
N THR A 484 6.53 22.31 3.27
CA THR A 484 5.67 21.17 2.87
C THR A 484 5.90 20.76 1.41
N HIS A 485 6.41 21.68 0.61
CA HIS A 485 6.82 21.50 -0.77
C HIS A 485 8.30 21.88 -0.89
N GLY A 486 8.97 21.33 -1.89
CA GLY A 486 10.33 21.69 -2.26
C GLY A 486 10.41 21.88 -3.76
N HIS A 487 11.30 22.77 -4.19
CA HIS A 487 11.73 22.85 -5.58
C HIS A 487 12.87 21.87 -5.80
N TYR A 488 12.65 20.85 -6.62
CA TYR A 488 13.60 19.78 -6.90
C TYR A 488 14.42 20.10 -8.13
N PHE A 489 15.74 20.01 -8.02
CA PHE A 489 16.64 19.93 -9.17
C PHE A 489 17.71 18.87 -8.94
N VAL A 490 18.20 18.28 -10.03
CA VAL A 490 19.29 17.32 -10.01
C VAL A 490 20.45 17.84 -10.83
N MET A 491 21.65 17.78 -10.26
CA MET A 491 22.90 18.06 -10.96
C MET A 491 23.79 16.81 -10.90
N ARG A 492 24.25 16.36 -12.07
CA ARG A 492 25.23 15.27 -12.17
C ARG A 492 26.57 15.84 -12.63
N TYR A 493 27.65 15.49 -11.95
CA TYR A 493 28.98 16.06 -12.19
C TYR A 493 30.12 15.11 -11.81
N ASP A 494 31.23 15.20 -12.53
CA ASP A 494 32.52 14.62 -12.13
C ASP A 494 33.27 15.61 -11.24
N SER A 495 33.75 15.18 -10.07
CA SER A 495 34.65 15.99 -9.23
C SER A 495 35.56 15.13 -8.36
N SER A 496 36.54 15.74 -7.71
CA SER A 496 37.27 15.07 -6.62
C SER A 496 36.35 14.86 -5.41
N SER A 497 36.66 13.88 -4.57
CA SER A 497 35.96 13.64 -3.30
C SER A 497 36.02 14.86 -2.37
N LYS A 498 37.12 15.64 -2.40
CA LYS A 498 37.25 16.89 -1.65
C LYS A 498 36.23 17.94 -2.13
N VAL A 499 36.19 18.21 -3.43
CA VAL A 499 35.24 19.18 -4.03
C VAL A 499 33.78 18.77 -3.76
N HIS A 500 33.48 17.46 -3.79
CA HIS A 500 32.17 16.96 -3.38
C HIS A 500 31.85 17.24 -1.91
N GLN A 501 32.81 17.08 -1.00
CA GLN A 501 32.65 17.40 0.42
C GLN A 501 32.54 18.91 0.67
N ASP A 502 33.23 19.73 -0.11
CA ASP A 502 33.10 21.19 -0.10
C ASP A 502 31.67 21.59 -0.55
N ILE A 503 31.16 21.03 -1.64
CA ILE A 503 29.75 21.21 -2.10
C ILE A 503 28.74 20.79 -1.02
N ARG A 504 28.96 19.64 -0.35
CA ARG A 504 28.10 19.20 0.78
C ARG A 504 28.09 20.21 1.93
N SER A 505 29.22 20.87 2.19
CA SER A 505 29.38 21.88 3.24
C SER A 505 28.75 23.22 2.85
N THR A 506 28.91 23.67 1.60
CA THR A 506 28.22 24.87 1.08
C THR A 506 26.69 24.71 1.14
N LEU A 507 26.16 23.55 0.76
CA LEU A 507 24.71 23.30 0.70
C LEU A 507 24.07 22.95 2.06
N SER A 508 24.87 22.64 3.10
CA SER A 508 24.37 22.57 4.48
C SER A 508 24.23 23.96 5.10
N LEU A 509 25.07 24.91 4.70
CA LEU A 509 25.02 26.32 5.13
C LEU A 509 23.97 27.16 4.39
N GLU A 510 23.72 26.92 3.10
CA GLU A 510 22.75 27.67 2.27
C GLU A 510 21.32 27.72 2.92
N PRO A 511 20.81 28.92 3.29
CA PRO A 511 19.56 29.07 4.05
C PRO A 511 18.26 28.79 3.27
N ARG A 512 18.31 28.79 1.94
CA ARG A 512 17.18 28.44 1.07
C ARG A 512 17.12 26.95 0.76
N MET A 513 18.21 26.20 0.97
CA MET A 513 18.23 24.75 0.81
C MET A 513 17.38 24.08 1.91
N ILE A 514 16.51 23.16 1.53
CA ILE A 514 15.72 22.34 2.45
C ILE A 514 16.52 21.08 2.79
N ARG A 515 16.89 20.30 1.78
CA ARG A 515 17.63 19.04 1.93
C ARG A 515 18.47 18.77 0.68
N THR A 516 19.63 18.16 0.86
CA THR A 516 20.36 17.52 -0.24
C THR A 516 20.44 16.02 0.00
N ALA A 517 20.34 15.25 -1.08
CA ALA A 517 20.82 13.89 -1.16
C ALA A 517 21.97 13.87 -2.19
N HIS A 518 22.96 13.02 -1.94
CA HIS A 518 24.15 12.91 -2.78
C HIS A 518 24.43 11.42 -2.99
N VAL A 519 24.59 11.01 -4.24
CA VAL A 519 24.87 9.63 -4.62
C VAL A 519 26.21 9.61 -5.37
N LYS A 520 27.13 8.74 -4.93
CA LYS A 520 28.33 8.39 -5.71
C LYS A 520 27.90 7.36 -6.76
N LEU A 521 28.10 7.68 -8.04
CA LEU A 521 27.74 6.80 -9.16
C LEU A 521 28.97 6.06 -9.68
N GLY A 522 28.79 4.78 -10.01
CA GLY A 522 29.84 3.91 -10.54
C GLY A 522 30.92 3.54 -9.51
N ASP A 523 31.84 2.68 -9.95
CA ASP A 523 32.98 2.20 -9.17
C ASP A 523 34.21 3.16 -9.26
N GLY A 524 34.22 4.04 -10.24
CA GLY A 524 35.31 4.99 -10.52
C GLY A 524 36.13 4.68 -11.77
N LYS A 525 35.81 3.59 -12.49
CA LYS A 525 36.45 3.29 -13.78
C LYS A 525 35.85 4.15 -14.90
N LEU A 526 36.68 4.68 -15.80
CA LEU A 526 36.24 5.58 -16.86
C LEU A 526 35.14 4.96 -17.74
N GLU A 527 35.23 3.67 -18.04
CA GLU A 527 34.26 2.90 -18.84
C GLU A 527 32.87 2.78 -18.20
N THR A 528 32.78 2.76 -16.86
CA THR A 528 31.49 2.74 -16.16
C THR A 528 30.92 4.16 -16.07
N LEU A 529 31.77 5.16 -15.82
CA LEU A 529 31.38 6.57 -15.73
C LEU A 529 30.99 7.20 -17.09
N ALA A 530 31.54 6.70 -18.21
CA ALA A 530 31.22 7.17 -19.55
C ALA A 530 29.75 6.88 -19.95
N ARG A 531 29.15 5.81 -19.40
CA ARG A 531 27.75 5.42 -19.68
C ARG A 531 26.72 6.38 -19.08
N PHE A 532 27.13 7.26 -18.17
CA PHE A 532 26.25 8.24 -17.52
C PHE A 532 26.37 9.63 -18.15
N GLY A 533 25.47 9.94 -19.08
CA GLY A 533 25.28 11.30 -19.59
C GLY A 533 24.63 12.24 -18.55
N ALA A 534 24.04 13.33 -19.04
CA ALA A 534 23.20 14.25 -18.24
C ALA A 534 22.14 13.50 -17.39
N PRO A 535 21.67 14.08 -16.27
CA PRO A 535 20.59 13.50 -15.47
C PRO A 535 19.27 13.59 -16.27
N ARG A 536 19.02 12.56 -17.08
CA ARG A 536 17.79 12.39 -17.88
C ARG A 536 16.62 11.99 -16.99
N TRP A 537 16.08 12.96 -16.27
CA TRP A 537 14.65 12.94 -15.95
C TRP A 537 13.91 13.07 -17.28
N LYS A 538 12.99 12.15 -17.58
CA LYS A 538 11.99 12.40 -18.62
C LYS A 538 11.06 13.47 -18.06
N SER A 539 11.38 14.73 -18.33
CA SER A 539 10.43 15.82 -18.15
C SER A 539 9.13 15.41 -18.82
N MET A 540 8.01 15.66 -18.16
CA MET A 540 6.70 15.28 -18.69
C MET A 540 6.18 16.31 -19.72
N ILE A 541 7.15 16.79 -20.50
CA ILE A 541 7.21 17.90 -21.45
C ILE A 541 8.42 17.53 -22.32
N GLY A 542 8.23 17.37 -23.63
CA GLY A 542 9.26 16.90 -24.54
C GLY A 542 9.82 18.02 -25.42
N GLU A 543 11.13 17.97 -25.65
CA GLU A 543 11.82 18.54 -26.81
C GLU A 543 13.00 17.59 -27.15
N HIS A 544 13.63 17.80 -28.30
CA HIS A 544 14.45 16.81 -29.03
C HIS A 544 15.72 16.30 -28.32
#